data_AF-A0A832NG37-F1
#
_entry.id   AF-A0A832NG37-F1
#
_cell.length_a   1.000
_cell.length_b   1.000
_cell.length_c   1.000
_cell.angle_alpha   90.00
_cell.angle_beta   90.00
_cell.angle_gamma   90.00
#
_symmetry.space_group_name_H-M   'P 1'
#
loop_
_entity.id
_entity.type
_entity.pdbx_description
1 polymer ?
#
loop_
_entity_poly.entity_id
_entity_poly.type
_entity_poly.pdbx_seq_one_letter_code
_entity_poly.pdbx_strand_id
1 'polypeptide(L)'
;MDVEIDRQAVMEWLAKTRPKVVLLQGPLGLRRFLESLAEEIYRIGVQPFISSSPTWGGCDLAIEEAKRLGAQAIIHLGHAPFLSNSELPVLYIEARYRDYKPLRSLLEKISEELSGYKSIGLGMSVQWLNHLDQFAADLESLGFKVHVGAPSGHLAHRGQVLGCDYSTLKSIEGDVDCFLVVGSVFHALGIALISVKPTLAVDPLGGGVKWVTTRARQVLSTRYGLIEKARKARKIGIIVSRKPGQMMLGLANRLKTLLEAAGY
;
A
#
# COMPACT_ATOMS: atom_id res chain seq x y z
N MET A 1 4.30 9.77 -16.28
CA MET A 1 4.55 10.43 -14.99
C MET A 1 5.91 9.96 -14.51
N ASP A 2 6.79 10.90 -14.20
CA ASP A 2 8.14 10.57 -13.74
C ASP A 2 8.10 10.10 -12.28
N VAL A 3 8.84 9.05 -11.99
CA VAL A 3 8.87 8.41 -10.68
C VAL A 3 10.28 8.54 -10.13
N GLU A 4 10.37 9.02 -8.91
CA GLU A 4 11.62 9.13 -8.19
C GLU A 4 12.05 7.76 -7.67
N ILE A 5 13.28 7.38 -8.02
CA ILE A 5 13.97 6.22 -7.47
C ILE A 5 15.34 6.73 -7.01
N ASP A 6 15.57 6.67 -5.71
CA ASP A 6 16.81 7.13 -5.10
C ASP A 6 17.95 6.12 -5.36
N ARG A 7 18.60 6.28 -6.51
CA ARG A 7 19.74 5.44 -6.90
C ARG A 7 20.96 5.66 -6.01
N GLN A 8 21.12 6.87 -5.47
CA GLN A 8 22.24 7.17 -4.59
C GLN A 8 22.14 6.36 -3.30
N ALA A 9 20.95 6.32 -2.69
CA ALA A 9 20.68 5.47 -1.53
C ALA A 9 20.98 3.99 -1.80
N VAL A 10 20.68 3.50 -3.01
CA VAL A 10 21.05 2.11 -3.39
C VAL A 10 22.55 1.90 -3.38
N MET A 11 23.33 2.80 -4.01
CA MET A 11 24.78 2.66 -4.07
C MET A 11 25.44 2.80 -2.70
N GLU A 12 25.00 3.75 -1.88
CA GLU A 12 25.47 3.94 -0.50
C GLU A 12 25.19 2.70 0.36
N TRP A 13 23.99 2.14 0.22
CA TRP A 13 23.60 0.93 0.93
C TRP A 13 24.43 -0.29 0.50
N LEU A 14 24.71 -0.44 -0.80
CA LEU A 14 25.57 -1.50 -1.32
C LEU A 14 27.01 -1.34 -0.85
N ALA A 15 27.55 -0.12 -0.80
CA ALA A 15 28.89 0.15 -0.29
C ALA A 15 29.04 -0.22 1.20
N LYS A 16 27.97 -0.05 1.98
CA LYS A 16 27.89 -0.41 3.40
C LYS A 16 27.72 -1.91 3.63
N THR A 17 26.83 -2.55 2.88
CA THR A 17 26.46 -3.97 3.08
C THR A 17 27.37 -4.95 2.33
N ARG A 18 28.03 -4.49 1.26
CA ARG A 18 28.99 -5.23 0.42
C ARG A 18 28.53 -6.66 0.02
N PRO A 19 27.28 -6.85 -0.43
CA PRO A 19 26.86 -8.15 -0.92
C PRO A 19 27.58 -8.47 -2.24
N LYS A 20 27.92 -9.74 -2.45
CA LYS A 20 28.42 -10.25 -3.73
C LYS A 20 27.29 -10.51 -4.72
N VAL A 21 26.10 -10.88 -4.22
CA VAL A 21 24.92 -11.21 -5.02
C VAL A 21 23.70 -10.55 -4.40
N VAL A 22 22.87 -9.89 -5.21
CA VAL A 22 21.62 -9.24 -4.78
C VAL A 22 20.45 -9.64 -5.66
N LEU A 23 19.26 -9.77 -5.06
CA LEU A 23 18.01 -9.91 -5.79
C LEU A 23 17.31 -8.55 -5.87
N LEU A 24 17.01 -8.11 -7.09
CA LEU A 24 16.17 -6.94 -7.37
C LEU A 24 14.73 -7.42 -7.54
N GLN A 25 13.82 -6.82 -6.80
CA GLN A 25 12.41 -7.15 -6.81
C GLN A 25 11.58 -5.88 -6.99
N GLY A 26 10.52 -5.93 -7.80
CA GLY A 26 9.60 -4.81 -7.91
C GLY A 26 8.39 -5.14 -8.78
N PRO A 27 7.35 -4.28 -8.77
CA PRO A 27 6.16 -4.47 -9.57
C PRO A 27 6.46 -4.36 -11.07
N LEU A 28 5.59 -4.95 -11.90
CA LEU A 28 5.72 -4.95 -13.36
C LEU A 28 5.92 -3.55 -13.96
N GLY A 29 5.25 -2.54 -13.40
CA GLY A 29 5.37 -1.15 -13.85
C GLY A 29 6.76 -0.53 -13.67
N LEU A 30 7.65 -1.14 -12.89
CA LEU A 30 9.02 -0.66 -12.62
C LEU A 30 10.11 -1.53 -13.26
N ARG A 31 9.76 -2.46 -14.16
CA ARG A 31 10.71 -3.42 -14.73
C ARG A 31 11.89 -2.77 -15.46
N ARG A 32 11.64 -1.72 -16.24
CA ARG A 32 12.71 -0.96 -16.93
C ARG A 32 13.70 -0.31 -15.96
N PHE A 33 13.22 0.10 -14.78
CA PHE A 33 14.08 0.65 -13.74
C PHE A 33 14.92 -0.44 -13.08
N LEU A 34 14.34 -1.63 -12.83
CA LEU A 34 15.08 -2.78 -12.31
C LEU A 34 16.21 -3.20 -13.28
N GLU A 35 15.94 -3.23 -14.58
CA GLU A 35 16.93 -3.54 -15.62
C GLU A 35 18.10 -2.54 -15.61
N SER A 36 17.79 -1.24 -15.65
CA SER A 36 18.81 -0.19 -15.58
C SER A 36 19.59 -0.21 -14.26
N LEU A 37 18.93 -0.47 -13.13
CA LEU A 37 19.60 -0.57 -11.83
C LEU A 37 20.51 -1.81 -11.76
N ALA A 38 20.10 -2.93 -12.35
CA ALA A 38 20.94 -4.13 -12.44
C ALA A 38 22.24 -3.84 -13.19
N GLU A 39 22.19 -3.14 -14.32
CA GLU A 39 23.40 -2.78 -15.07
C GLU A 39 24.38 -1.94 -14.24
N GLU A 40 23.87 -0.97 -13.48
CA GLU A 40 24.69 -0.12 -12.60
C GLU A 40 25.32 -0.93 -11.45
N ILE A 41 24.54 -1.80 -10.81
CA ILE A 41 25.01 -2.69 -9.74
C ILE A 41 26.08 -3.66 -10.25
N TYR A 42 25.91 -4.18 -11.46
CA TYR A 42 26.89 -5.08 -12.08
C TYR A 42 28.23 -4.37 -12.35
N ARG A 43 28.21 -3.11 -12.79
CA ARG A 43 29.43 -2.31 -13.04
C ARG A 43 30.29 -2.09 -11.80
N ILE A 44 29.70 -2.10 -10.61
CA ILE A 44 30.42 -1.97 -9.34
C ILE A 44 30.85 -3.33 -8.75
N GLY A 45 30.73 -4.42 -9.51
CA GLY A 45 31.23 -5.75 -9.14
C GLY A 45 30.28 -6.58 -8.27
N VAL A 46 29.02 -6.17 -8.14
CA VAL A 46 27.97 -6.94 -7.44
C VAL A 46 27.11 -7.66 -8.48
N GLN A 47 26.85 -8.96 -8.31
CA GLN A 47 25.99 -9.71 -9.24
C GLN A 47 24.50 -9.46 -8.95
N PRO A 48 23.74 -8.80 -9.84
CA PRO A 48 22.30 -8.67 -9.68
C PRO A 48 21.58 -9.87 -10.29
N PHE A 49 20.44 -10.22 -9.69
CA PHE A 49 19.37 -10.99 -10.32
C PHE A 49 18.08 -10.17 -10.27
N ILE A 50 17.23 -10.27 -11.28
CA ILE A 50 15.91 -9.61 -11.27
C ILE A 50 14.84 -10.68 -11.09
N SER A 51 14.05 -10.58 -10.03
CA SER A 51 12.88 -11.43 -9.84
C SER A 51 11.85 -11.14 -10.93
N SER A 52 11.47 -12.18 -11.66
CA SER A 52 10.40 -12.12 -12.66
C SER A 52 9.00 -12.40 -12.07
N SER A 53 8.95 -12.84 -10.82
CA SER A 53 7.73 -13.13 -10.09
C SER A 53 6.86 -11.87 -9.91
N PRO A 54 5.52 -11.97 -10.02
CA PRO A 54 4.64 -10.86 -9.70
C PRO A 54 4.88 -10.36 -8.27
N THR A 55 5.12 -9.05 -8.12
CA THR A 55 5.34 -8.40 -6.83
C THR A 55 4.21 -7.42 -6.56
N TRP A 56 3.44 -7.67 -5.51
CA TRP A 56 2.22 -6.91 -5.20
C TRP A 56 2.37 -5.91 -4.05
N GLY A 57 3.44 -6.01 -3.27
CA GLY A 57 3.63 -5.16 -2.09
C GLY A 57 4.88 -5.52 -1.30
N GLY A 58 5.19 -4.71 -0.29
CA GLY A 58 6.26 -5.00 0.67
C GLY A 58 6.01 -6.25 1.52
N CYS A 59 4.77 -6.75 1.55
CA CYS A 59 4.38 -8.00 2.21
C CYS A 59 4.81 -9.27 1.45
N ASP A 60 5.33 -9.12 0.23
CA ASP A 60 5.61 -10.19 -0.71
C ASP A 60 7.11 -10.27 -1.05
N LEU A 61 7.97 -10.21 -0.03
CA LEU A 61 9.42 -10.31 -0.25
C LEU A 61 9.82 -11.69 -0.80
N ALA A 62 10.60 -11.71 -1.89
CA ALA A 62 11.05 -12.92 -2.57
C ALA A 62 12.24 -13.60 -1.85
N ILE A 63 12.09 -13.86 -0.55
CA ILE A 63 13.16 -14.40 0.32
C ILE A 63 13.59 -15.80 -0.12
N GLU A 64 12.64 -16.69 -0.42
CA GLU A 64 12.96 -18.04 -0.89
C GLU A 64 13.74 -18.03 -2.22
N GLU A 65 13.36 -17.12 -3.14
CA GLU A 65 14.02 -16.95 -4.43
C GLU A 65 15.45 -16.44 -4.25
N ALA A 66 15.62 -15.38 -3.43
CA ALA A 66 16.92 -14.81 -3.10
C ALA A 66 17.88 -15.86 -2.52
N LYS A 67 17.41 -16.66 -1.55
CA LYS A 67 18.21 -17.73 -0.94
C LYS A 67 18.66 -18.79 -1.95
N ARG A 68 17.78 -19.23 -2.85
CA ARG A 68 18.11 -20.23 -3.88
C ARG A 68 19.15 -19.74 -4.87
N LEU A 69 19.18 -18.44 -5.13
CA LEU A 69 20.18 -17.80 -6.00
C LEU A 69 21.49 -17.46 -5.28
N GLY A 70 21.59 -17.74 -3.97
CA GLY A 70 22.73 -17.32 -3.15
C GLY A 70 22.81 -15.80 -2.96
N ALA A 71 21.70 -15.08 -3.18
CA ALA A 71 21.63 -13.64 -2.94
C ALA A 71 21.70 -13.36 -1.44
N GLN A 72 22.52 -12.37 -1.08
CA GLN A 72 22.80 -11.99 0.30
C GLN A 72 21.93 -10.81 0.75
N ALA A 73 21.18 -10.22 -0.17
CA ALA A 73 20.39 -9.01 0.03
C ALA A 73 19.27 -8.91 -1.02
N ILE A 74 18.19 -8.22 -0.65
CA ILE A 74 17.08 -7.89 -1.56
C ILE A 74 16.98 -6.36 -1.68
N ILE A 75 16.89 -5.85 -2.90
CA ILE A 75 16.52 -4.45 -3.17
C ILE A 75 15.09 -4.47 -3.73
N HIS A 76 14.14 -3.96 -2.95
CA HIS A 76 12.70 -4.01 -3.23
C HIS A 76 12.17 -2.64 -3.64
N LEU A 77 11.76 -2.50 -4.89
CA LEU A 77 11.29 -1.24 -5.48
C LEU A 77 9.76 -1.13 -5.41
N GLY A 78 9.28 0.10 -5.21
CA GLY A 78 7.87 0.49 -5.38
C GLY A 78 7.05 0.54 -4.10
N HIS A 79 7.52 -0.05 -3.01
CA HIS A 79 6.73 -0.18 -1.78
C HIS A 79 7.53 0.28 -0.55
N ALA A 80 6.80 0.79 0.43
CA ALA A 80 7.36 1.09 1.75
C ALA A 80 7.75 -0.20 2.50
N PRO A 81 8.66 -0.11 3.49
CA PRO A 81 8.93 -1.21 4.40
C PRO A 81 7.64 -1.79 5.01
N PHE A 82 7.54 -3.12 5.03
CA PHE A 82 6.35 -3.82 5.55
C PHE A 82 6.72 -4.91 6.55
N LEU A 83 7.78 -5.68 6.28
CA LEU A 83 8.28 -6.69 7.20
C LEU A 83 9.35 -6.05 8.10
N SER A 84 9.13 -6.09 9.41
CA SER A 84 10.11 -5.62 10.41
C SER A 84 11.29 -6.58 10.57
N ASN A 85 11.07 -7.87 10.33
CA ASN A 85 12.08 -8.92 10.43
C ASN A 85 12.14 -9.70 9.13
N SER A 86 13.28 -9.61 8.43
CA SER A 86 13.59 -10.41 7.25
C SER A 86 14.87 -11.19 7.50
N GLU A 87 14.93 -12.42 7.01
CA GLU A 87 16.11 -13.28 7.12
C GLU A 87 17.29 -12.79 6.27
N LEU A 88 17.02 -11.93 5.29
CA LEU A 88 18.02 -11.25 4.48
C LEU A 88 17.91 -9.73 4.69
N PRO A 89 19.03 -8.98 4.65
CA PRO A 89 19.01 -7.54 4.52
C PRO A 89 18.14 -7.11 3.33
N VAL A 90 17.23 -6.18 3.58
CA VAL A 90 16.33 -5.64 2.53
C VAL A 90 16.45 -4.12 2.50
N LEU A 91 16.69 -3.59 1.30
CA LEU A 91 16.56 -2.18 1.02
C LEU A 91 15.24 -1.94 0.30
N TYR A 92 14.33 -1.20 0.93
CA TYR A 92 13.11 -0.73 0.28
C TYR A 92 13.37 0.61 -0.40
N ILE A 93 13.04 0.72 -1.68
CA ILE A 93 13.10 1.97 -2.44
C ILE A 93 11.69 2.31 -2.93
N GLU A 94 11.11 3.33 -2.35
CA GLU A 94 9.77 3.79 -2.71
C GLU A 94 9.80 4.51 -4.05
N ALA A 95 8.78 4.25 -4.87
CA ALA A 95 8.67 4.82 -6.20
C ALA A 95 7.62 5.94 -6.17
N ARG A 96 8.03 7.12 -5.70
CA ARG A 96 7.15 8.29 -5.48
C ARG A 96 7.01 9.14 -6.75
N TYR A 97 5.82 9.68 -7.01
CA TYR A 97 5.62 10.58 -8.13
C TYR A 97 6.29 11.92 -7.85
N ARG A 98 7.00 12.48 -8.83
CA ARG A 98 7.67 13.79 -8.67
C ARG A 98 6.75 14.97 -8.90
N ASP A 99 5.80 14.81 -9.83
CA ASP A 99 4.96 15.88 -10.30
C ASP A 99 3.73 16.05 -9.41
N TYR A 100 3.63 17.20 -8.75
CA TYR A 100 2.48 17.58 -7.93
C TYR A 100 1.28 18.06 -8.76
N LYS A 101 1.48 18.45 -10.02
CA LYS A 101 0.42 19.06 -10.86
C LYS A 101 -0.87 18.23 -10.94
N PRO A 102 -0.84 16.89 -11.07
CA PRO A 102 -2.07 16.10 -11.13
C PRO A 102 -2.92 16.17 -9.85
N LEU A 103 -2.29 16.34 -8.67
CA LEU A 103 -3.01 16.56 -7.42
C LEU A 103 -3.57 17.98 -7.35
N ARG A 104 -2.72 18.97 -7.67
CA ARG A 104 -3.11 20.38 -7.68
C ARG A 104 -4.30 20.64 -8.59
N SER A 105 -4.36 20.01 -9.76
CA SER A 105 -5.46 20.20 -10.72
C SER A 105 -6.80 19.66 -10.25
N LEU A 106 -6.86 18.92 -9.13
CA LEU A 106 -8.09 18.40 -8.56
C LEU A 106 -8.59 19.23 -7.36
N LEU A 107 -7.82 20.20 -6.85
CA LEU A 107 -8.16 20.94 -5.63
C LEU A 107 -9.50 21.66 -5.70
N GLU A 108 -9.81 22.31 -6.82
CA GLU A 108 -11.10 23.01 -7.02
C GLU A 108 -12.28 22.04 -6.90
N LYS A 109 -12.24 20.94 -7.67
CA LYS A 109 -13.26 19.89 -7.61
C LYS A 109 -13.37 19.24 -6.22
N ILE A 110 -12.24 19.04 -5.54
CA ILE A 110 -12.24 18.50 -4.18
C ILE A 110 -12.95 19.46 -3.24
N SER A 111 -12.68 20.77 -3.34
CA SER A 111 -13.33 21.80 -2.54
C SER A 111 -14.85 21.79 -2.72
N GLU A 112 -15.31 21.71 -3.97
CA GLU A 112 -16.73 21.63 -4.31
C GLU A 112 -17.41 20.39 -3.69
N GLU A 113 -16.80 19.22 -3.86
CA GLU A 113 -17.33 17.95 -3.34
C GLU A 113 -17.35 17.90 -1.81
N LEU A 114 -16.41 18.57 -1.16
CA LEU A 114 -16.32 18.65 0.30
C LEU A 114 -17.15 19.81 0.90
N SER A 115 -17.94 20.52 0.10
CA SER A 115 -18.83 21.57 0.60
C SER A 115 -19.75 21.01 1.70
N GLY A 116 -19.71 21.66 2.87
CA GLY A 116 -20.44 21.24 4.06
C GLY A 116 -19.67 20.36 5.05
N TYR A 117 -18.47 19.89 4.70
CA TYR A 117 -17.55 19.22 5.63
C TYR A 117 -16.50 20.22 6.15
N LYS A 118 -16.04 20.06 7.39
CA LYS A 118 -15.04 20.96 8.00
C LYS A 118 -13.73 20.25 8.32
N SER A 119 -13.81 19.06 8.91
CA SER A 119 -12.64 18.29 9.34
C SER A 119 -12.44 17.05 8.46
N ILE A 120 -11.28 16.90 7.85
CA ILE A 120 -10.98 15.85 6.87
C ILE A 120 -9.86 14.94 7.40
N GLY A 121 -10.07 13.63 7.36
CA GLY A 121 -9.00 12.65 7.54
C GLY A 121 -8.32 12.35 6.21
N LEU A 122 -7.05 12.72 6.07
CA LEU A 122 -6.29 12.59 4.82
C LEU A 122 -5.44 11.30 4.82
N GLY A 123 -5.63 10.49 3.79
CA GLY A 123 -4.85 9.28 3.53
C GLY A 123 -4.30 9.24 2.11
N MET A 124 -3.09 8.71 1.91
CA MET A 124 -2.47 8.59 0.59
C MET A 124 -1.78 7.25 0.38
N SER A 125 -1.79 6.74 -0.86
CA SER A 125 -0.88 5.66 -1.24
C SER A 125 0.58 6.14 -1.20
N VAL A 126 1.52 5.21 -1.01
CA VAL A 126 2.95 5.52 -0.86
C VAL A 126 3.51 6.43 -1.96
N GLN A 127 2.99 6.27 -3.18
CA GLN A 127 3.46 6.98 -4.37
C GLN A 127 3.21 8.49 -4.31
N TRP A 128 2.28 8.96 -3.48
CA TRP A 128 1.92 10.38 -3.35
C TRP A 128 2.42 11.03 -2.06
N LEU A 129 3.05 10.26 -1.15
CA LEU A 129 3.35 10.74 0.20
C LEU A 129 4.39 11.88 0.26
N ASN A 130 5.24 12.03 -0.75
CA ASN A 130 6.12 13.20 -0.86
C ASN A 130 5.36 14.51 -1.06
N HIS A 131 4.08 14.46 -1.44
CA HIS A 131 3.20 15.61 -1.60
C HIS A 131 2.22 15.80 -0.43
N LEU A 132 2.30 14.98 0.61
CA LEU A 132 1.34 14.99 1.72
C LEU A 132 1.23 16.36 2.39
N ASP A 133 2.35 17.00 2.74
CA ASP A 133 2.34 18.28 3.46
C ASP A 133 1.85 19.42 2.60
N GLN A 134 2.32 19.48 1.35
CA GLN A 134 1.86 20.50 0.40
C GLN A 134 0.35 20.38 0.15
N PHE A 135 -0.14 19.15 -0.02
CA PHE A 135 -1.56 18.93 -0.28
C PHE A 135 -2.42 19.20 0.95
N ALA A 136 -1.94 18.85 2.15
CA ALA A 136 -2.61 19.23 3.39
C ALA A 136 -2.70 20.75 3.54
N ALA A 137 -1.60 21.48 3.32
CA ALA A 137 -1.58 22.94 3.38
C ALA A 137 -2.48 23.61 2.33
N ASP A 138 -2.55 23.05 1.11
CA ASP A 138 -3.45 23.53 0.07
C ASP A 138 -4.93 23.33 0.48
N LEU A 139 -5.28 22.19 1.09
CA LEU A 139 -6.62 21.96 1.65
C LEU A 139 -6.93 22.87 2.84
N GLU A 140 -5.96 23.13 3.72
CA GLU A 140 -6.11 24.07 4.83
C GLU A 140 -6.33 25.50 4.34
N SER A 141 -5.65 25.90 3.27
CA SER A 141 -5.84 27.21 2.61
C SER A 141 -7.23 27.36 1.99
N LEU A 142 -7.91 26.25 1.69
CA LEU A 142 -9.31 26.21 1.25
C LEU A 142 -10.32 26.24 2.43
N GLY A 143 -9.83 26.29 3.67
CA GLY A 143 -10.65 26.43 4.88
C GLY A 143 -10.98 25.12 5.60
N PHE A 144 -10.39 24.00 5.20
CA PHE A 144 -10.59 22.72 5.87
C PHE A 144 -9.61 22.52 7.03
N LYS A 145 -10.04 21.79 8.07
CA LYS A 145 -9.15 21.27 9.11
C LYS A 145 -8.66 19.88 8.71
N VAL A 146 -7.38 19.72 8.41
CA VAL A 146 -6.83 18.45 7.92
C VAL A 146 -6.21 17.66 9.06
N HIS A 147 -6.59 16.39 9.17
CA HIS A 147 -6.07 15.43 10.12
C HIS A 147 -5.28 14.35 9.39
N VAL A 148 -4.04 14.10 9.84
CA VAL A 148 -3.16 13.07 9.30
C VAL A 148 -2.72 12.16 10.42
N GLY A 149 -3.07 10.87 10.34
CA GLY A 149 -2.72 9.90 11.37
C GLY A 149 -1.24 9.54 11.36
N ALA A 150 -0.70 9.27 12.55
CA ALA A 150 0.67 8.78 12.73
C ALA A 150 0.88 7.37 12.13
N PRO A 151 2.12 7.00 11.77
CA PRO A 151 2.46 5.63 11.38
C PRO A 151 1.99 4.61 12.42
N SER A 152 1.38 3.51 11.97
CA SER A 152 0.84 2.47 12.83
C SER A 152 0.65 1.19 12.01
N GLY A 153 0.57 0.03 12.68
CA GLY A 153 0.37 -1.26 12.02
C GLY A 153 1.50 -1.56 11.04
N HIS A 154 1.15 -1.82 9.78
CA HIS A 154 2.09 -2.06 8.67
C HIS A 154 2.44 -0.78 7.89
N LEU A 155 1.94 0.38 8.33
CA LEU A 155 2.08 1.66 7.63
C LEU A 155 3.33 2.37 8.15
N ALA A 156 4.34 2.47 7.30
CA ALA A 156 5.64 3.06 7.63
C ALA A 156 5.58 4.59 7.79
N HIS A 157 4.60 5.26 7.16
CA HIS A 157 4.52 6.72 7.10
C HIS A 157 3.20 7.27 7.63
N ARG A 158 3.23 8.54 8.06
CA ARG A 158 2.02 9.27 8.44
C ARG A 158 1.10 9.40 7.23
N GLY A 159 -0.22 9.28 7.46
CA GLY A 159 -1.23 9.35 6.41
C GLY A 159 -1.14 8.24 5.34
N GLN A 160 -0.23 7.29 5.44
CA GLN A 160 -0.14 6.19 4.46
C GLN A 160 -1.39 5.32 4.55
N VAL A 161 -1.89 4.84 3.42
CA VAL A 161 -2.90 3.77 3.35
C VAL A 161 -2.40 2.61 2.49
N LEU A 162 -2.76 1.40 2.89
CA LEU A 162 -2.57 0.18 2.10
C LEU A 162 -3.91 -0.48 1.82
N GLY A 163 -3.91 -1.45 0.92
CA GLY A 163 -5.10 -2.26 0.64
C GLY A 163 -5.55 -3.14 1.81
N CYS A 164 -4.65 -3.45 2.74
CA CYS A 164 -4.88 -4.33 3.89
C CYS A 164 -4.80 -3.60 5.23
N ASP A 165 -4.40 -2.33 5.26
CA ASP A 165 -4.19 -1.59 6.50
C ASP A 165 -4.59 -0.11 6.34
N TYR A 166 -5.44 0.33 7.27
CA TYR A 166 -6.03 1.67 7.33
C TYR A 166 -5.82 2.31 8.71
N SER A 167 -4.89 1.80 9.53
CA SER A 167 -4.76 2.22 10.92
C SER A 167 -4.45 3.71 11.10
N THR A 168 -3.77 4.34 10.14
CA THR A 168 -3.53 5.80 10.11
C THR A 168 -4.85 6.58 10.05
N LEU A 169 -5.82 6.15 9.24
CA LEU A 169 -7.12 6.81 9.14
C LEU A 169 -8.04 6.46 10.30
N LYS A 170 -8.00 5.20 10.76
CA LYS A 170 -8.84 4.74 11.88
C LYS A 170 -8.48 5.41 13.19
N SER A 171 -7.22 5.77 13.42
CA SER A 171 -6.80 6.44 14.66
C SER A 171 -7.35 7.87 14.80
N ILE A 172 -7.72 8.51 13.70
CA ILE A 172 -8.26 9.88 13.66
C ILE A 172 -9.76 9.94 13.33
N GLU A 173 -10.44 8.79 13.24
CA GLU A 173 -11.84 8.71 12.79
C GLU A 173 -12.80 9.53 13.68
N GLY A 174 -12.50 9.62 14.97
CA GLY A 174 -13.30 10.39 15.94
C GLY A 174 -13.27 11.90 15.70
N ASP A 175 -12.22 12.40 15.06
CA ASP A 175 -11.93 13.84 14.94
C ASP A 175 -12.33 14.44 13.59
N VAL A 176 -12.83 13.61 12.68
CA VAL A 176 -13.08 13.98 11.27
C VAL A 176 -14.53 13.77 10.86
N ASP A 177 -14.99 14.61 9.94
CA ASP A 177 -16.34 14.52 9.36
C ASP A 177 -16.37 13.51 8.21
N CYS A 178 -15.29 13.46 7.42
CA CYS A 178 -15.12 12.57 6.28
C CYS A 178 -13.65 12.17 6.06
N PHE A 179 -13.42 11.15 5.25
CA PHE A 179 -12.10 10.79 4.75
C PHE A 179 -11.89 11.26 3.32
N LEU A 180 -10.68 11.74 3.02
CA LEU A 180 -10.19 11.96 1.67
C LEU A 180 -8.99 11.05 1.42
N VAL A 181 -9.08 10.17 0.43
CA VAL A 181 -8.05 9.18 0.15
C VAL A 181 -7.49 9.35 -1.25
N VAL A 182 -6.20 9.68 -1.33
CA VAL A 182 -5.43 9.83 -2.56
C VAL A 182 -4.81 8.51 -3.00
N GLY A 183 -5.06 8.13 -4.24
CA GLY A 183 -4.53 6.91 -4.86
C GLY A 183 -5.61 6.21 -5.66
N SER A 184 -5.48 4.89 -5.82
CA SER A 184 -6.54 4.14 -6.48
C SER A 184 -7.81 4.09 -5.64
N VAL A 185 -8.96 4.02 -6.31
CA VAL A 185 -10.30 3.88 -5.72
C VAL A 185 -10.38 2.76 -4.70
N PHE A 186 -9.59 1.71 -4.88
CA PHE A 186 -9.56 0.56 -3.99
C PHE A 186 -9.18 0.94 -2.55
N HIS A 187 -8.22 1.86 -2.37
CA HIS A 187 -7.81 2.32 -1.05
C HIS A 187 -8.95 3.06 -0.34
N ALA A 188 -9.60 4.01 -1.04
CA ALA A 188 -10.75 4.74 -0.52
C ALA A 188 -11.92 3.80 -0.17
N LEU A 189 -12.19 2.83 -1.04
CA LEU A 189 -13.25 1.86 -0.83
C LEU A 189 -13.02 1.02 0.43
N GLY A 190 -11.79 0.62 0.72
CA GLY A 190 -11.51 -0.20 1.91
C GLY A 190 -11.79 0.50 3.23
N ILE A 191 -11.38 1.77 3.41
CA ILE A 191 -11.76 2.53 4.61
C ILE A 191 -13.28 2.74 4.69
N ALA A 192 -13.95 3.01 3.56
CA ALA A 192 -15.40 3.16 3.50
C ALA A 192 -16.17 1.86 3.85
N LEU A 193 -15.54 0.70 3.79
CA LEU A 193 -16.14 -0.58 4.20
C LEU A 193 -16.05 -0.83 5.71
N ILE A 194 -15.15 -0.13 6.42
CA ILE A 194 -14.84 -0.37 7.85
C ILE A 194 -15.04 0.90 8.71
N SER A 195 -15.66 1.92 8.13
CA SER A 195 -15.99 3.18 8.76
C SER A 195 -17.41 3.60 8.38
N VAL A 196 -18.05 4.35 9.26
CA VAL A 196 -19.33 5.02 8.99
C VAL A 196 -19.15 6.39 8.34
N LYS A 197 -17.92 6.91 8.30
CA LYS A 197 -17.61 8.24 7.74
C LYS A 197 -17.71 8.20 6.22
N PRO A 198 -18.31 9.23 5.58
CA PRO A 198 -18.23 9.40 4.14
C PRO A 198 -16.77 9.42 3.67
N THR A 199 -16.49 8.80 2.52
CA THR A 199 -15.13 8.75 1.96
C THR A 199 -15.12 9.24 0.52
N LEU A 200 -14.29 10.24 0.27
CA LEU A 200 -13.98 10.76 -1.05
C LEU A 200 -12.68 10.14 -1.57
N ALA A 201 -12.76 9.47 -2.72
CA ALA A 201 -11.60 8.95 -3.44
C ALA A 201 -11.07 10.02 -4.39
N VAL A 202 -9.75 10.24 -4.38
CA VAL A 202 -9.04 11.15 -5.28
C VAL A 202 -7.99 10.34 -6.03
N ASP A 203 -8.16 10.17 -7.33
CA ASP A 203 -7.23 9.44 -8.19
C ASP A 203 -6.63 10.41 -9.23
N PRO A 204 -5.41 10.91 -8.98
CA PRO A 204 -4.78 11.92 -9.83
C PRO A 204 -4.30 11.39 -11.19
N LEU A 205 -4.29 10.06 -11.40
CA LEU A 205 -3.76 9.45 -12.62
C LEU A 205 -4.82 9.25 -13.71
N GLY A 206 -6.09 9.54 -13.42
CA GLY A 206 -7.18 9.41 -14.38
C GLY A 206 -8.52 8.97 -13.79
N GLY A 207 -8.59 8.70 -12.48
CA GLY A 207 -9.84 8.27 -11.83
C GLY A 207 -10.68 9.40 -11.23
N GLY A 208 -10.14 10.63 -11.16
CA GLY A 208 -10.81 11.84 -10.71
C GLY A 208 -11.22 11.81 -9.24
N VAL A 209 -12.20 12.65 -8.90
CA VAL A 209 -12.76 12.78 -7.54
C VAL A 209 -14.13 12.11 -7.50
N LYS A 210 -14.37 11.23 -6.52
CA LYS A 210 -15.66 10.53 -6.36
C LYS A 210 -15.92 10.01 -4.95
N TRP A 211 -17.17 10.12 -4.52
CA TRP A 211 -17.65 9.47 -3.30
C TRP A 211 -17.76 7.95 -3.48
N VAL A 212 -17.23 7.18 -2.53
CA VAL A 212 -17.27 5.70 -2.57
C VAL A 212 -18.29 5.09 -1.60
N THR A 213 -19.01 5.90 -0.84
CA THR A 213 -20.00 5.44 0.17
C THR A 213 -21.07 4.52 -0.42
N THR A 214 -21.69 4.91 -1.54
CA THR A 214 -22.70 4.09 -2.22
C THR A 214 -22.11 2.78 -2.74
N ARG A 215 -20.90 2.84 -3.30
CA ARG A 215 -20.18 1.64 -3.77
C ARG A 215 -19.83 0.71 -2.61
N ALA A 216 -19.43 1.25 -1.45
CA ALA A 216 -19.18 0.46 -0.24
C ALA A 216 -20.43 -0.30 0.20
N ARG A 217 -21.61 0.37 0.22
CA ARG A 217 -22.89 -0.30 0.51
C ARG A 217 -23.21 -1.43 -0.46
N GLN A 218 -22.99 -1.23 -1.76
CA GLN A 218 -23.18 -2.28 -2.77
C GLN A 218 -22.25 -3.47 -2.53
N VAL A 219 -20.97 -3.21 -2.22
CA VAL A 219 -20.00 -4.27 -1.90
C VAL A 219 -20.41 -5.03 -0.63
N LEU A 220 -20.86 -4.33 0.42
CA LEU A 220 -21.37 -4.97 1.63
C LEU A 220 -22.60 -5.84 1.33
N SER A 221 -23.55 -5.34 0.54
CA SER A 221 -24.74 -6.11 0.12
C SER A 221 -24.35 -7.40 -0.60
N THR A 222 -23.41 -7.32 -1.55
CA THR A 222 -22.88 -8.51 -2.24
C THR A 222 -22.20 -9.47 -1.26
N ARG A 223 -21.40 -8.95 -0.31
CA ARG A 223 -20.74 -9.78 0.71
C ARG A 223 -21.74 -10.48 1.63
N TYR A 224 -22.83 -9.83 2.03
CA TYR A 224 -23.91 -10.49 2.79
C TYR A 224 -24.55 -11.63 2.00
N GLY A 225 -24.81 -11.45 0.70
CA GLY A 225 -25.29 -12.53 -0.16
C GLY A 225 -24.31 -13.71 -0.23
N LEU A 226 -23.00 -13.44 -0.28
CA LEU A 226 -21.96 -14.47 -0.26
C LEU A 226 -21.88 -15.20 1.08
N ILE A 227 -22.06 -14.49 2.21
CA ILE A 227 -22.13 -15.09 3.55
C ILE A 227 -23.34 -16.04 3.63
N GLU A 228 -24.51 -15.62 3.19
CA GLU A 228 -25.71 -16.46 3.18
C GLU A 228 -25.57 -17.68 2.26
N LYS A 229 -24.85 -17.54 1.14
CA LYS A 229 -24.47 -18.68 0.31
C LYS A 229 -23.51 -19.62 1.03
N ALA A 230 -22.50 -19.08 1.71
CA ALA A 230 -21.50 -19.86 2.45
C ALA A 230 -22.12 -20.64 3.63
N ARG A 231 -23.16 -20.10 4.27
CA ARG A 231 -23.91 -20.79 5.35
C ARG A 231 -24.55 -22.10 4.91
N LYS A 232 -24.78 -22.30 3.61
CA LYS A 232 -25.35 -23.52 3.03
C LYS A 232 -24.26 -24.50 2.56
N ALA A 233 -22.99 -24.15 2.69
CA ALA A 233 -21.89 -25.01 2.28
C ALA A 233 -21.74 -26.18 3.27
N ARG A 234 -21.44 -27.37 2.74
CA ARG A 234 -21.16 -28.57 3.55
C ARG A 234 -19.67 -28.80 3.83
N LYS A 235 -18.80 -28.10 3.09
CA LYS A 235 -17.35 -28.19 3.19
C LYS A 235 -16.78 -26.81 2.92
N ILE A 236 -15.86 -26.37 3.76
CA ILE A 236 -15.19 -25.08 3.63
C ILE A 236 -13.68 -25.30 3.53
N GLY A 237 -13.07 -24.72 2.50
CA GLY A 237 -11.62 -24.68 2.34
C GLY A 237 -11.05 -23.39 2.93
N ILE A 238 -9.98 -23.49 3.71
CA ILE A 238 -9.22 -22.34 4.20
C ILE A 238 -7.98 -22.18 3.34
N ILE A 239 -7.84 -21.03 2.70
CA ILE A 239 -6.72 -20.71 1.82
C ILE A 239 -5.69 -19.90 2.59
N VAL A 240 -4.43 -20.31 2.51
CA VAL A 240 -3.29 -19.60 3.11
C VAL A 240 -2.28 -19.22 2.03
N SER A 241 -1.69 -18.04 2.18
CA SER A 241 -0.63 -17.55 1.31
C SER A 241 0.73 -18.01 1.84
N ARG A 242 1.64 -18.34 0.93
CA ARG A 242 3.06 -18.58 1.25
C ARG A 242 3.87 -17.27 1.33
N LYS A 243 3.29 -16.13 0.97
CA LYS A 243 3.98 -14.83 0.97
C LYS A 243 4.23 -14.39 2.41
N PRO A 244 5.46 -13.95 2.77
CA PRO A 244 5.84 -13.75 4.17
C PRO A 244 4.89 -12.85 4.97
N GLY A 245 4.47 -11.71 4.41
CA GLY A 245 3.56 -10.76 5.07
C GLY A 245 2.08 -11.11 4.95
N GLN A 246 1.72 -12.25 4.36
CA GLN A 246 0.34 -12.74 4.23
C GLN A 246 0.14 -14.12 4.86
N MET A 247 1.21 -14.75 5.37
CA MET A 247 1.18 -16.10 5.89
C MET A 247 0.60 -16.14 7.31
N MET A 248 -0.73 -16.29 7.40
CA MET A 248 -1.47 -16.27 8.66
C MET A 248 -1.88 -17.68 9.13
N LEU A 249 -0.92 -18.61 9.25
CA LEU A 249 -1.21 -20.02 9.60
C LEU A 249 -1.92 -20.16 10.96
N GLY A 250 -1.54 -19.35 11.96
CA GLY A 250 -2.21 -19.35 13.26
C GLY A 250 -3.69 -18.96 13.15
N LEU A 251 -4.01 -17.94 12.34
CA LEU A 251 -5.39 -17.54 12.08
C LEU A 251 -6.13 -18.63 11.30
N ALA A 252 -5.51 -19.24 10.30
CA ALA A 252 -6.10 -20.33 9.53
C ALA A 252 -6.47 -21.52 10.44
N ASN A 253 -5.58 -21.93 11.34
CA ASN A 253 -5.86 -22.99 12.31
C ASN A 253 -7.01 -22.61 13.25
N ARG A 254 -7.04 -21.36 13.74
CA ARG A 254 -8.15 -20.88 14.57
C ARG A 254 -9.48 -20.90 13.82
N LEU A 255 -9.49 -20.48 12.55
CA LEU A 255 -10.69 -20.53 11.70
C LEU A 255 -11.14 -21.97 11.47
N LYS A 256 -10.21 -22.91 11.26
CA LYS A 256 -10.52 -24.34 11.15
C LYS A 256 -11.26 -24.85 12.39
N THR A 257 -10.72 -24.57 13.58
CA THR A 257 -11.35 -24.98 14.85
C THR A 257 -12.76 -24.38 15.02
N LEU A 258 -12.95 -23.12 14.65
CA LEU A 258 -14.27 -22.47 14.71
C LEU A 258 -15.28 -23.09 13.74
N LEU A 259 -14.84 -23.46 12.54
CA LEU A 259 -15.67 -24.12 11.54
C LEU A 259 -16.08 -25.52 11.98
N GLU A 260 -15.13 -26.32 12.48
CA GLU A 260 -15.39 -27.66 13.02
C GLU A 260 -16.38 -27.60 14.19
N ALA A 261 -16.21 -26.65 15.11
CA ALA A 261 -17.13 -26.44 16.23
C ALA A 261 -18.54 -26.01 15.78
N ALA A 262 -18.66 -25.35 14.63
CA ALA A 262 -19.93 -24.95 14.03
C ALA A 262 -20.54 -26.03 13.11
N GLY A 263 -19.91 -27.21 12.99
CA GLY A 263 -20.44 -28.35 12.22
C GLY A 263 -20.13 -28.31 10.72
N TYR A 264 -19.11 -27.55 10.30
CA TYR A 264 -18.58 -27.56 8.93
C TYR A 264 -17.43 -28.56 8.74
#